data_AF-A0A847CUR7-F1
#
_entry.id   AF-A0A847CUR7-F1
#
_cell.length_a   1.000
_cell.length_b   1.000
_cell.length_c   1.000
_cell.angle_alpha   90.00
_cell.angle_beta   90.00
_cell.angle_gamma   90.00
#
_symmetry.space_group_name_H-M   'P 1'
#
loop_
_entity.id
_entity.type
_entity.pdbx_description
1 polymer ?
#
loop_
_entity_poly.entity_id
_entity_poly.type
_entity_poly.pdbx_seq_one_letter_code
_entity_poly.pdbx_strand_id
1 'polypeptide(L)' 'MGERFFGIDWYCDRCNAYLNNQLGFNDHNYTHKCTECGHKNSISSDNIYESEDDFRNNNN' A
#
# COMPACT_ATOMS: atom_id res chain seq x y z
N MET A 1 12.52 -15.51 -3.11
CA MET A 1 12.63 -14.08 -2.79
C MET A 1 11.56 -13.79 -1.77
N GLY A 2 11.95 -13.34 -0.57
CA GLY A 2 10.99 -13.05 0.49
C GLY A 2 10.29 -11.72 0.26
N GLU A 3 9.14 -11.54 0.90
CA GLU A 3 8.46 -10.26 1.00
C GLU A 3 9.41 -9.25 1.67
N ARG A 4 9.58 -8.06 1.09
CA ARG A 4 10.30 -6.94 1.70
C ARG A 4 9.58 -6.47 2.97
N PHE A 5 8.25 -6.51 2.96
CA PHE A 5 7.39 -6.15 4.09
C PHE A 5 6.48 -7.32 4.45
N PHE A 6 6.99 -8.24 5.27
CA PHE A 6 6.24 -9.43 5.68
C PHE A 6 5.03 -9.07 6.55
N GLY A 7 3.85 -9.57 6.18
CA GLY A 7 2.61 -9.37 6.95
C GLY A 7 1.99 -7.97 6.84
N ILE A 8 2.37 -7.18 5.83
CA ILE A 8 1.82 -5.84 5.59
C ILE A 8 0.77 -5.88 4.49
N ASP A 9 -0.44 -5.42 4.82
CA ASP A 9 -1.54 -5.27 3.88
C ASP A 9 -1.56 -3.86 3.29
N TRP A 10 -1.40 -3.77 1.96
CA TRP A 10 -1.43 -2.52 1.23
C TRP A 10 -2.80 -2.25 0.65
N TYR A 11 -3.28 -1.04 0.89
CA TYR A 11 -4.55 -0.54 0.35
C TYR A 11 -4.30 0.69 -0.50
N CYS A 12 -5.20 0.93 -1.46
CA CYS A 12 -5.10 2.12 -2.29
C CYS A 12 -5.51 3.37 -1.51
N ASP A 13 -4.64 4.37 -1.46
CA ASP A 13 -4.85 5.64 -0.75
C ASP A 13 -6.08 6.42 -1.25
N ARG A 14 -6.57 6.12 -2.46
CA ARG A 14 -7.72 6.79 -3.08
C ARG A 14 -9.01 5.99 -3.03
N CYS A 15 -8.99 4.72 -3.43
CA CYS A 15 -10.20 3.91 -3.57
C CYS A 15 -10.31 2.79 -2.53
N ASN A 16 -9.35 2.68 -1.62
CA ASN A 16 -9.27 1.65 -0.59
C ASN A 16 -9.24 0.20 -1.13
N ALA A 17 -8.91 0.02 -2.42
CA ALA A 17 -8.78 -1.30 -3.03
C ALA A 17 -7.55 -2.03 -2.48
N TYR A 18 -7.68 -3.34 -2.26
CA TYR A 18 -6.58 -4.19 -1.79
C TYR A 18 -5.52 -4.37 -2.88
N LEU A 19 -4.29 -3.91 -2.62
CA LEU A 19 -3.20 -3.89 -3.60
C LEU A 19 -2.44 -5.21 -3.66
N ASN A 20 -2.29 -5.93 -2.53
CA ASN A 20 -1.50 -7.17 -2.46
C ASN A 20 -2.00 -8.25 -3.42
N ASN A 21 -3.29 -8.23 -3.77
CA ASN A 21 -3.90 -9.17 -4.71
C ASN A 21 -3.95 -8.64 -6.16
N GLN A 22 -3.40 -7.46 -6.44
CA GLN A 22 -3.39 -6.91 -7.80
C GLN A 22 -2.28 -7.54 -8.65
N LEU A 23 -2.57 -7.71 -9.94
CA LEU A 23 -1.61 -8.28 -10.88
C LEU A 23 -0.35 -7.38 -10.97
N GLY A 24 0.82 -7.99 -10.76
CA GLY A 24 2.10 -7.28 -10.82
C GLY A 24 2.42 -6.44 -9.59
N PHE A 25 1.62 -6.55 -8.51
CA PHE A 25 2.00 -5.99 -7.22
C PHE A 25 3.32 -6.64 -6.76
N ASN A 26 4.24 -5.80 -6.32
CA ASN A 26 5.51 -6.23 -5.77
C ASN A 26 5.92 -5.20 -4.72
N ASP A 27 6.04 -5.64 -3.49
CA ASP A 27 6.38 -4.80 -2.34
C ASP A 27 7.86 -4.36 -2.33
N HIS A 28 8.69 -4.97 -3.18
CA HIS A 28 10.03 -4.48 -3.49
C HIS A 28 10.02 -3.22 -4.37
N ASN A 29 8.94 -2.97 -5.10
CA ASN A 29 8.80 -1.72 -5.86
C ASN A 29 8.44 -0.58 -4.90
N TYR A 30 9.04 0.59 -5.09
CA TYR A 30 8.74 1.78 -4.26
C TYR A 30 7.32 2.32 -4.46
N THR A 31 6.66 1.96 -5.55
CA THR A 31 5.32 2.45 -5.87
C THR A 31 4.53 1.41 -6.66
N HIS A 32 3.23 1.36 -6.44
CA HIS A 32 2.31 0.52 -7.19
C HIS A 32 1.14 1.32 -7.74
N LYS A 33 0.84 1.13 -9.04
CA LYS A 33 -0.32 1.76 -9.66
C LYS A 33 -1.54 0.88 -9.46
N CYS A 34 -2.52 1.39 -8.74
CA CYS A 34 -3.79 0.72 -8.52
C CYS A 34 -4.44 0.35 -9.86
N THR A 35 -4.78 -0.93 -10.03
CA THR A 35 -5.44 -1.43 -11.24
C THR A 35 -6.91 -0.98 -11.32
N GLU A 36 -7.54 -0.71 -10.18
CA GLU A 36 -8.96 -0.31 -10.09
C GLU A 36 -9.17 1.17 -10.44
N CYS A 37 -8.39 2.07 -9.84
CA CYS A 37 -8.60 3.53 -10.00
C CYS A 37 -7.45 4.26 -10.71
N GLY A 38 -6.34 3.58 -11.00
CA GLY A 38 -5.16 4.18 -11.63
C GLY A 38 -4.30 5.07 -10.74
N HIS A 39 -4.64 5.22 -9.45
CA HIS A 39 -3.84 6.00 -8.50
C HIS A 39 -2.48 5.33 -8.22
N LYS A 40 -1.43 6.14 -8.04
CA LYS A 40 -0.09 5.65 -7.76
C LYS A 40 0.15 5.71 -6.25
N ASN A 41 0.22 4.54 -5.62
CA ASN A 41 0.43 4.38 -4.18
C ASN A 41 1.91 4.23 -3.89
N SER A 42 2.36 4.76 -2.76
CA SER A 42 3.74 4.62 -2.28
C SER A 42 3.86 3.38 -1.40
N ILE A 43 4.80 2.50 -1.77
CA ILE A 43 5.07 1.23 -1.09
C ILE A 43 6.44 1.36 -0.40
N SER A 44 6.43 1.98 0.77
CA SER A 44 7.61 2.31 1.57
C SER A 44 7.32 2.14 3.06
N SER A 45 8.35 1.85 3.86
CA SER A 45 8.20 1.75 5.31
C SER A 45 7.60 3.01 5.95
N ASP A 46 7.84 4.18 5.36
CA ASP A 46 7.26 5.45 5.80
C ASP A 46 5.72 5.51 5.65
N ASN A 47 5.14 4.59 4.87
CA ASN A 47 3.70 4.51 4.63
C ASN A 47 3.10 3.24 5.26
N ILE A 48 3.78 2.67 6.25
CA ILE A 48 3.29 1.57 7.08
C ILE A 48 2.81 2.17 8.41
N TYR A 49 1.56 1.93 8.73
CA TYR A 49 0.89 2.44 9.93
C TYR A 49 0.46 1.25 10.79
N GLU A 50 0.41 1.43 12.11
CA GLU A 50 0.00 0.35 13.02
C GLU A 50 -1.49 0.01 12.88
N SER A 51 -2.31 0.94 12.37
CA SER A 51 -3.76 0.79 12.18
C SER A 51 -4.32 1.83 11.21
N GLU A 52 -5.54 1.62 10.72
CA GLU A 52 -6.26 2.61 9.87
C GLU A 52 -6.45 3.97 10.59
N ASP A 53 -6.69 3.94 11.91
CA ASP A 53 -6.79 5.16 12.72
C ASP A 53 -5.49 5.96 12.71
N ASP A 54 -4.32 5.29 12.80
CA ASP A 54 -3.02 5.95 12.77
C ASP A 54 -2.78 6.62 11.41
N PHE A 55 -3.11 5.93 10.31
CA PHE A 55 -3.10 6.50 8.96
C PHE A 55 -3.98 7.75 8.84
N ARG A 56 -5.21 7.72 9.36
CA ARG A 56 -6.13 8.86 9.30
C ARG A 56 -5.67 10.03 10.18
N ASN A 57 -5.09 9.75 11.34
CA ASN A 57 -4.60 10.78 12.25
C ASN A 57 -3.29 11.43 11.78
N ASN A 58 -2.44 10.72 11.04
CA ASN A 58 -1.19 11.26 10.49
C ASN A 58 -1.42 12.38 9.45
N ASN A 59 -2.59 12.39 8.80
CA ASN A 59 -2.97 13.38 7.79
C ASN A 59 -3.59 14.67 8.38
N ASN A 60 -3.53 14.88 9.71
CA ASN A 60 -4.16 16.01 10.42
C ASN A 60 -3.15 17.03 10.97
#